data_AF-A0A933ZCC2-F1
#
_entry.id   AF-A0A933ZCC2-F1
#
_cell.length_a   1.000
_cell.length_b   1.000
_cell.length_c   1.000
_cell.angle_alpha   90.00
_cell.angle_beta   90.00
_cell.angle_gamma   90.00
#
_symmetry.space_group_name_H-M   'P 1'
#
loop_
_entity.id
_entity.type
_entity.pdbx_description
1 polymer ?
#
loop_
_entity_poly.entity_id
_entity_poly.type
_entity_poly.pdbx_seq_one_letter_code
_entity_poly.pdbx_strand_id
1 'polypeptide(L)'
;MRSSGSGAWFDSLPKVTGDKGTGIVARQIESCLSRHLSPITAGSVLVWIYRKLDISAAELDGVPFPTLMSSLDQSISLFLSGDEKSKALADLKRTLQGHIPSEHPPEAVSMSLKTEADITLARGNAMRQALAAGFDKPDSVKVGTVVSELARNILQYAKTGTLEVTVTMAPRPSIRIVASDHGPGIQNLEQILLGKYRSRTGMGLGLVGSKRLMDSFEVRTAPDHGTTVIAVKYR
;
A
#
# COMPACT_ATOMS: atom_id res chain seq x y z
N MET A 1 32.18 -15.49 61.29
CA MET A 1 32.16 -16.66 60.38
C MET A 1 31.05 -16.45 59.36
N ARG A 2 31.42 -16.33 58.07
CA ARG A 2 30.63 -16.50 56.83
C ARG A 2 29.37 -15.62 56.65
N SER A 3 29.01 -15.12 55.46
CA SER A 3 29.66 -14.85 54.18
C SER A 3 28.58 -14.16 53.32
N SER A 4 29.02 -13.16 52.57
CA SER A 4 28.36 -12.49 51.45
C SER A 4 27.66 -13.41 50.45
N GLY A 5 26.58 -12.90 49.84
CA GLY A 5 25.87 -13.52 48.72
C GLY A 5 24.98 -12.50 47.99
N SER A 6 25.61 -11.49 47.39
CA SER A 6 25.01 -10.57 46.43
C SER A 6 24.99 -11.17 45.02
N GLY A 7 23.89 -10.95 44.28
CA GLY A 7 23.85 -10.95 42.81
C GLY A 7 23.26 -12.21 42.16
N ALA A 8 22.24 -12.02 41.29
CA ALA A 8 22.03 -12.79 40.04
C ALA A 8 20.65 -12.57 39.33
N TRP A 9 19.98 -11.41 39.47
CA TRP A 9 18.74 -11.15 38.69
C TRP A 9 18.76 -9.89 37.81
N PHE A 10 19.72 -8.99 38.00
CA PHE A 10 19.85 -7.77 37.18
C PHE A 10 20.85 -7.89 36.01
N ASP A 11 21.54 -9.03 35.85
CA ASP A 11 22.68 -9.18 34.95
C ASP A 11 22.35 -9.81 33.57
N SER A 12 21.07 -9.86 33.18
CA SER A 12 20.68 -10.41 31.87
C SER A 12 19.80 -9.48 31.05
N LEU A 13 19.81 -8.18 31.36
CA LEU A 13 19.38 -7.19 30.39
C LEU A 13 20.54 -6.99 29.40
N PRO A 14 20.32 -7.19 28.08
CA PRO A 14 21.32 -6.78 27.12
C PRO A 14 21.60 -5.29 27.34
N LYS A 15 22.88 -4.97 27.54
CA LYS A 15 23.36 -3.58 27.58
C LYS A 15 22.78 -2.89 26.35
N VAL A 16 21.94 -1.89 26.55
CA VAL A 16 21.50 -0.98 25.49
C VAL A 16 22.72 -0.12 25.14
N THR A 17 23.65 -0.72 24.40
CA THR A 17 24.72 -0.01 23.71
C THR A 17 24.09 0.72 22.55
N GLY A 18 24.32 2.03 22.49
CA GLY A 18 23.72 2.90 21.51
C GLY A 18 24.04 2.51 20.07
N ASP A 19 23.05 2.87 19.25
CA ASP A 19 23.18 3.25 17.84
C ASP A 19 23.34 2.14 16.80
N LYS A 20 22.51 2.27 15.74
CA LYS A 20 22.40 1.48 14.50
C LYS A 20 21.51 0.21 14.57
N GLY A 21 20.18 0.39 14.56
CA GLY A 21 19.28 -0.70 14.16
C GLY A 21 17.79 -0.55 14.48
N THR A 22 17.39 0.40 15.33
CA THR A 22 15.98 0.53 15.72
C THR A 22 15.18 1.23 14.62
N GLY A 23 14.31 0.47 13.95
CA GLY A 23 13.39 0.96 12.93
C GLY A 23 12.64 2.23 13.36
N ILE A 24 12.26 3.06 12.39
CA ILE A 24 11.60 4.35 12.63
C ILE A 24 10.29 4.13 13.41
N VAL A 25 9.55 3.06 13.09
CA VAL A 25 8.28 2.71 13.74
C VAL A 25 8.50 2.33 15.19
N ALA A 26 9.56 1.59 15.51
CA ALA A 26 9.85 1.16 16.88
C ALA A 26 10.08 2.36 17.82
N ARG A 27 10.90 3.33 17.39
CA ARG A 27 11.17 4.55 18.16
C ARG A 27 9.92 5.40 18.37
N GLN A 28 9.03 5.42 17.38
CA GLN A 28 7.77 6.17 17.47
C GLN A 28 6.76 5.52 18.41
N ILE A 29 6.64 4.19 18.37
CA ILE A 29 5.83 3.44 19.33
C ILE A 29 6.33 3.70 20.75
N GLU A 30 7.64 3.56 20.97
CA GLU A 30 8.26 3.75 22.29
C GLU A 30 8.04 5.18 22.82
N SER A 31 8.34 6.19 22.01
CA SER A 31 8.15 7.59 22.36
C SER A 31 6.67 7.93 22.63
N CYS A 32 5.75 7.36 21.85
CA CYS A 32 4.32 7.56 22.04
C CYS A 32 3.81 6.90 23.33
N LEU A 33 4.15 5.63 23.54
CA LEU A 33 3.74 4.88 24.71
C LEU A 33 4.32 5.45 26.00
N SER A 34 5.54 6.01 25.95
CA SER A 34 6.16 6.65 27.12
C SER A 34 5.41 7.90 27.62
N ARG A 35 4.42 8.41 26.87
CA ARG A 35 3.51 9.47 27.33
C ARG A 35 2.32 8.95 28.16
N HIS A 36 2.06 7.64 28.07
CA HIS A 36 0.92 6.97 28.73
C HIS A 36 1.36 5.88 29.72
N LEU A 37 2.58 5.38 29.57
CA LEU A 37 3.18 4.29 30.32
C LEU A 37 4.57 4.69 30.81
N SER A 38 5.09 3.98 31.82
CA SER A 38 6.50 4.11 32.19
C SER A 38 7.40 3.70 31.02
N PRO A 39 8.62 4.26 30.88
CA PRO A 39 9.55 3.87 29.81
C PRO A 39 9.84 2.37 29.77
N ILE A 40 9.91 1.72 30.94
CA ILE A 40 10.14 0.27 31.07
C ILE A 40 8.96 -0.52 30.50
N THR A 41 7.73 -0.10 30.81
CA THR A 41 6.51 -0.75 30.32
C THR A 41 6.35 -0.52 28.82
N ALA A 42 6.66 0.69 28.32
CA ALA A 42 6.64 0.99 26.90
C ALA A 42 7.63 0.11 26.10
N GLY A 43 8.86 -0.06 26.60
CA GLY A 43 9.83 -0.98 26.01
C GLY A 43 9.36 -2.45 26.04
N SER A 44 8.68 -2.87 27.11
CA SER A 44 8.14 -4.24 27.24
C SER A 44 7.06 -4.54 26.20
N VAL A 45 6.22 -3.55 25.85
CA VAL A 45 5.22 -3.69 24.79
C VAL A 45 5.88 -4.01 23.44
N LEU A 46 6.99 -3.34 23.10
CA LEU A 46 7.73 -3.62 21.86
C LEU A 46 8.31 -5.03 21.84
N VAL A 47 8.91 -5.47 22.94
CA VAL A 47 9.44 -6.84 23.06
C VAL A 47 8.34 -7.87 22.85
N TRP A 48 7.13 -7.62 23.37
CA TRP A 48 5.99 -8.51 23.15
C TRP A 48 5.52 -8.52 21.70
N ILE A 49 5.53 -7.37 21.01
CA ILE A 49 5.19 -7.30 19.59
C ILE A 49 6.18 -8.13 18.76
N TYR A 50 7.49 -7.98 19.00
CA TYR A 50 8.52 -8.75 18.31
C TYR A 50 8.32 -10.26 18.47
N ARG A 51 8.10 -10.71 19.71
CA ARG A 51 7.87 -12.13 20.02
C ARG A 51 6.57 -12.66 19.44
N LYS A 52 5.52 -11.85 19.42
CA LYS A 52 4.20 -12.28 18.94
C LYS A 52 4.15 -12.41 17.43
N LEU A 53 4.81 -11.49 16.73
CA LEU A 53 4.85 -11.47 15.28
C LEU A 53 5.99 -12.34 14.72
N ASP A 54 6.86 -12.87 15.59
CA ASP A 54 8.08 -13.61 15.24
C ASP A 54 9.00 -12.81 14.30
N ILE A 55 9.25 -11.55 14.69
CA ILE A 55 10.06 -10.59 13.92
C ILE A 55 11.15 -9.96 14.77
N SER A 56 12.22 -9.50 14.12
CA SER A 56 13.23 -8.64 14.72
C SER A 56 12.79 -7.16 14.76
N ALA A 57 13.51 -6.35 15.53
CA ALA A 57 13.25 -4.90 15.61
C ALA A 57 13.44 -4.17 14.26
N ALA A 58 14.27 -4.70 13.35
CA ALA A 58 14.51 -4.12 12.04
C ALA A 58 13.36 -4.40 11.04
N GLU A 59 12.61 -5.47 11.27
CA GLU A 59 11.51 -5.90 10.39
C GLU A 59 10.18 -5.22 10.75
N LEU A 60 10.11 -4.54 11.90
CA LEU A 60 8.89 -3.87 12.38
C LEU A 60 8.37 -2.82 11.40
N ASP A 61 9.26 -2.08 10.73
CA ASP A 61 8.90 -1.03 9.78
C ASP A 61 8.14 -1.60 8.55
N GLY A 62 8.29 -2.90 8.26
CA GLY A 62 7.60 -3.60 7.18
C GLY A 62 6.27 -4.25 7.58
N VAL A 63 5.89 -4.23 8.86
CA VAL A 63 4.66 -4.86 9.33
C VAL A 63 3.44 -4.06 8.86
N PRO A 64 2.43 -4.69 8.22
CA PRO A 64 1.22 -4.00 7.79
C PRO A 64 0.51 -3.30 8.95
N PHE A 65 0.11 -2.04 8.75
CA PHE A 65 -0.51 -1.20 9.78
C PHE A 65 -1.69 -1.85 10.52
N PRO A 66 -2.66 -2.54 9.85
CA PRO A 66 -3.75 -3.20 10.56
C PRO A 66 -3.26 -4.29 11.52
N THR A 67 -2.27 -5.08 11.09
CA THR A 67 -1.65 -6.14 11.90
C THR A 67 -0.88 -5.56 13.09
N LEU A 68 -0.12 -4.49 12.84
CA LEU A 68 0.61 -3.77 13.87
C LEU A 68 -0.33 -3.16 14.93
N MET A 69 -1.39 -2.47 14.49
CA MET A 69 -2.37 -1.86 15.39
C MET A 69 -3.16 -2.88 16.20
N SER A 70 -3.53 -4.02 15.61
CA SER A 70 -4.18 -5.11 16.36
C SER A 70 -3.25 -5.71 17.41
N SER A 71 -1.96 -5.81 17.11
CA SER A 71 -0.96 -6.33 18.05
C SER A 71 -0.70 -5.34 19.19
N LEU A 72 -0.61 -4.04 18.87
CA LEU A 72 -0.50 -2.95 19.85
C LEU A 72 -1.71 -2.90 20.78
N ASP A 73 -2.92 -2.97 20.25
CA ASP A 73 -4.16 -3.00 21.04
C ASP A 73 -4.15 -4.13 22.07
N GLN A 74 -3.80 -5.34 21.65
CA GLN A 74 -3.74 -6.51 22.54
C GLN A 74 -2.64 -6.38 23.60
N SER A 75 -1.45 -5.89 23.24
CA SER A 75 -0.34 -5.72 24.19
C SER A 75 -0.59 -4.59 25.19
N ILE A 76 -1.17 -3.47 24.76
CA ILE A 76 -1.46 -2.32 25.61
C ILE A 76 -2.62 -2.63 26.56
N SER A 77 -3.58 -3.47 26.15
CA SER A 77 -4.69 -3.93 27.00
C SER A 77 -4.23 -4.62 28.28
N LEU A 78 -2.98 -5.11 28.32
CA LEU A 78 -2.40 -5.73 29.52
C LEU A 78 -2.00 -4.71 30.59
N PHE A 79 -1.91 -3.43 30.23
CA PHE A 79 -1.43 -2.36 31.12
C PHE A 79 -2.42 -1.19 31.25
N LEU A 80 -3.19 -0.90 30.21
CA LEU A 80 -4.18 0.18 30.18
C LEU A 80 -5.58 -0.38 29.95
N SER A 81 -6.57 0.29 30.53
CA SER A 81 -7.99 -0.02 30.34
C SER A 81 -8.80 1.28 30.18
N GLY A 82 -10.04 1.15 29.69
CA GLY A 82 -10.98 2.28 29.57
C GLY A 82 -10.47 3.45 28.70
N ASP A 83 -10.62 4.66 29.22
CA ASP A 83 -10.31 5.90 28.49
C ASP A 83 -8.81 6.10 28.26
N GLU A 84 -7.96 5.66 29.17
CA GLU A 84 -6.50 5.77 29.03
C GLU A 84 -5.99 4.90 27.88
N LYS A 85 -6.52 3.68 27.75
CA LYS A 85 -6.26 2.82 26.60
C LYS A 85 -6.71 3.48 25.30
N SER A 86 -7.92 4.04 25.29
CA SER A 86 -8.49 4.69 24.09
C SER A 86 -7.64 5.88 23.64
N LYS A 87 -7.16 6.70 24.59
CA LYS A 87 -6.24 7.81 24.34
C LYS A 87 -4.88 7.34 23.81
N ALA A 88 -4.29 6.32 24.43
CA ALA A 88 -3.01 5.75 23.99
C ALA A 88 -3.10 5.18 22.57
N LEU A 89 -4.19 4.48 22.23
CA LEU A 89 -4.42 3.95 20.88
C LEU A 89 -4.67 5.06 19.87
N ALA A 90 -5.40 6.11 20.22
CA ALA A 90 -5.60 7.26 19.36
C ALA A 90 -4.29 8.01 19.08
N ASP A 91 -3.44 8.17 20.10
CA ASP A 91 -2.13 8.80 19.97
C ASP A 91 -1.14 7.94 19.18
N LEU A 92 -1.16 6.62 19.38
CA LEU A 92 -0.38 5.69 18.55
C LEU A 92 -0.85 5.72 17.12
N LYS A 93 -2.16 5.65 16.89
CA LYS A 93 -2.74 5.78 15.56
C LYS A 93 -2.28 7.09 14.92
N ARG A 94 -2.36 8.24 15.60
CA ARG A 94 -1.89 9.53 15.08
C ARG A 94 -0.38 9.57 14.82
N THR A 95 0.42 9.09 15.77
CA THR A 95 1.89 9.13 15.70
C THR A 95 2.40 8.23 14.58
N LEU A 96 1.86 7.01 14.50
CA LEU A 96 2.21 6.03 13.49
C LEU A 96 1.62 6.41 12.13
N GLN A 97 0.42 6.97 12.05
CA GLN A 97 -0.08 7.56 10.80
C GLN A 97 0.73 8.78 10.34
N GLY A 98 1.47 9.44 11.24
CA GLY A 98 2.36 10.56 10.91
C GLY A 98 3.66 10.16 10.22
N HIS A 99 4.02 8.87 10.14
CA HIS A 99 5.26 8.36 9.51
C HIS A 99 5.14 6.96 8.88
N ILE A 100 3.99 6.30 9.00
CA ILE A 100 3.56 5.20 8.14
C ILE A 100 2.74 5.87 7.04
N PRO A 101 3.00 5.62 5.75
CA PRO A 101 2.46 6.39 4.63
C PRO A 101 0.95 6.63 4.79
N SER A 102 0.63 7.87 5.14
CA SER A 102 -0.70 8.47 5.14
C SER A 102 -1.30 8.24 3.77
N GLU A 103 -2.33 7.39 3.64
CA GLU A 103 -3.26 7.35 2.49
C GLU A 103 -2.61 7.66 1.12
N HIS A 104 -1.38 7.23 0.94
CA HIS A 104 -0.63 7.40 -0.27
C HIS A 104 -0.73 6.04 -0.91
N PRO A 105 -1.43 5.92 -2.04
CA PRO A 105 -1.47 4.69 -2.78
C PRO A 105 -0.01 4.22 -2.94
N PRO A 106 0.29 2.95 -2.64
CA PRO A 106 1.66 2.44 -2.58
C PRO A 106 2.48 3.00 -3.73
N GLU A 107 3.50 3.78 -3.35
CA GLU A 107 4.29 4.69 -4.19
C GLU A 107 3.76 4.77 -5.62
N ALA A 108 2.62 5.45 -5.75
CA ALA A 108 1.91 5.50 -7.00
C ALA A 108 2.80 6.16 -8.05
N VAL A 109 3.26 5.37 -9.02
CA VAL A 109 4.01 5.92 -10.14
C VAL A 109 3.00 6.52 -11.10
N SER A 110 2.87 7.84 -11.01
CA SER A 110 2.05 8.64 -11.90
C SER A 110 2.87 9.12 -13.08
N MET A 111 2.31 8.97 -14.28
CA MET A 111 2.92 9.36 -15.53
C MET A 111 1.95 10.21 -16.35
N SER A 112 2.46 11.32 -16.89
CA SER A 112 1.74 12.07 -17.92
C SER A 112 1.86 11.37 -19.26
N LEU A 113 0.75 11.23 -19.97
CA LEU A 113 0.70 10.63 -21.31
C LEU A 113 0.52 11.73 -22.35
N LYS A 114 1.48 11.89 -23.26
CA LYS A 114 1.41 12.84 -24.38
C LYS A 114 1.79 12.20 -25.72
N THR A 115 2.51 11.09 -25.69
CA THR A 115 3.10 10.43 -26.86
C THR A 115 3.03 8.91 -26.77
N GLU A 116 3.15 8.22 -27.90
CA GLU A 116 3.22 6.74 -27.95
C GLU A 116 4.44 6.18 -27.18
N ALA A 117 5.52 6.96 -27.06
CA ALA A 117 6.68 6.58 -26.25
C ALA A 117 6.31 6.45 -24.76
N ASP A 118 5.43 7.32 -24.26
CA ASP A 118 4.94 7.28 -22.88
C ASP A 118 4.15 6.00 -22.59
N ILE A 119 3.42 5.48 -23.60
CA ILE A 119 2.71 4.19 -23.48
C ILE A 119 3.70 3.05 -23.24
N THR A 120 4.79 3.02 -24.00
CA THR A 120 5.81 1.97 -23.89
C THR A 120 6.49 2.01 -22.52
N LEU A 121 6.80 3.22 -22.03
CA LEU A 121 7.35 3.44 -20.71
C LEU A 121 6.38 3.01 -19.60
N ALA A 122 5.10 3.39 -19.71
CA ALA A 122 4.06 3.07 -18.74
C ALA A 122 3.85 1.56 -18.64
N ARG A 123 3.76 0.88 -19.79
CA ARG A 123 3.66 -0.57 -19.87
C ARG A 123 4.85 -1.25 -19.19
N GLY A 124 6.07 -0.84 -19.55
CA GLY A 124 7.29 -1.41 -19.00
C GLY A 124 7.38 -1.23 -17.48
N ASN A 125 6.99 -0.06 -16.98
CA ASN A 125 6.94 0.24 -15.56
C ASN A 125 5.93 -0.67 -14.83
N ALA A 126 4.68 -0.73 -15.30
CA ALA A 126 3.63 -1.53 -14.69
C ALA A 126 3.98 -3.04 -14.65
N MET A 127 4.59 -3.56 -15.72
CA MET A 127 5.05 -4.96 -15.76
C MET A 127 6.15 -5.23 -14.72
N ARG A 128 7.13 -4.33 -14.58
CA ARG A 128 8.19 -4.46 -13.56
C ARG A 128 7.62 -4.40 -12.15
N GLN A 129 6.70 -3.49 -11.90
CA GLN A 129 6.03 -3.36 -10.60
C GLN A 129 5.21 -4.61 -10.24
N ALA A 130 4.44 -5.16 -11.19
CA ALA A 130 3.70 -6.39 -10.97
C ALA A 130 4.63 -7.55 -10.60
N LEU A 131 5.74 -7.73 -11.33
CA LEU A 131 6.73 -8.77 -11.04
C LEU A 131 7.40 -8.56 -9.68
N ALA A 132 7.76 -7.33 -9.33
CA ALA A 132 8.33 -6.99 -8.02
C ALA A 132 7.36 -7.27 -6.86
N ALA A 133 6.05 -7.13 -7.11
CA ALA A 133 4.98 -7.50 -6.18
C ALA A 133 4.70 -9.01 -6.12
N GLY A 134 5.44 -9.81 -6.89
CA GLY A 134 5.36 -11.27 -6.94
C GLY A 134 4.25 -11.83 -7.83
N PHE A 135 3.62 -11.02 -8.69
CA PHE A 135 2.73 -11.56 -9.72
C PHE A 135 3.50 -12.48 -10.67
N ASP A 136 2.81 -13.50 -11.18
CA ASP A 136 3.40 -14.36 -12.19
C ASP A 136 3.58 -13.64 -13.54
N LYS A 137 4.37 -14.25 -14.43
CA LYS A 137 4.64 -13.66 -15.74
C LYS A 137 3.36 -13.44 -16.56
N PRO A 138 2.42 -14.40 -16.66
CA PRO A 138 1.14 -14.18 -17.33
C PRO A 138 0.38 -12.94 -16.82
N ASP A 139 0.22 -12.78 -15.51
CA ASP A 139 -0.52 -11.64 -14.95
C ASP A 139 0.20 -10.31 -15.16
N SER A 140 1.54 -10.29 -15.10
CA SER A 140 2.30 -9.09 -15.47
C SER A 140 2.04 -8.65 -16.91
N VAL A 141 1.87 -9.60 -17.85
CA VAL A 141 1.56 -9.32 -19.25
C VAL A 141 0.13 -8.80 -19.41
N LYS A 142 -0.83 -9.33 -18.64
CA LYS A 142 -2.22 -8.83 -18.62
C LYS A 142 -2.27 -7.37 -18.15
N VAL A 143 -1.60 -7.05 -17.05
CA VAL A 143 -1.44 -5.69 -16.53
C VAL A 143 -0.86 -4.77 -17.61
N GLY A 144 0.26 -5.16 -18.24
CA GLY A 144 0.89 -4.35 -19.28
C GLY A 144 -0.01 -4.12 -20.52
N THR A 145 -0.82 -5.12 -20.87
CA THR A 145 -1.81 -5.02 -21.95
C THR A 145 -2.89 -4.01 -21.61
N VAL A 146 -3.44 -4.06 -20.40
CA VAL A 146 -4.45 -3.11 -19.91
C VAL A 146 -3.91 -1.69 -19.90
N VAL A 147 -2.69 -1.48 -19.37
CA VAL A 147 -2.03 -0.16 -19.39
C VAL A 147 -1.91 0.39 -20.80
N SER A 148 -1.52 -0.45 -21.78
CA SER A 148 -1.37 -0.02 -23.17
C SER A 148 -2.68 0.39 -23.81
N GLU A 149 -3.75 -0.37 -23.56
CA GLU A 149 -5.08 -0.06 -24.10
C GLU A 149 -5.66 1.22 -23.49
N LEU A 150 -5.54 1.41 -22.17
CA LEU A 150 -6.03 2.61 -21.49
C LEU A 150 -5.25 3.85 -21.93
N ALA A 151 -3.92 3.77 -21.97
CA ALA A 151 -3.08 4.88 -22.41
C ALA A 151 -3.34 5.27 -23.87
N ARG A 152 -3.54 4.29 -24.75
CA ARG A 152 -3.88 4.54 -26.16
C ARG A 152 -5.24 5.20 -26.31
N ASN A 153 -6.23 4.78 -25.52
CA ASN A 153 -7.54 5.44 -25.52
C ASN A 153 -7.41 6.92 -25.12
N ILE A 154 -6.63 7.23 -24.08
CA ILE A 154 -6.35 8.62 -23.67
C ILE A 154 -5.76 9.42 -24.83
N LEU A 155 -4.68 8.94 -25.45
CA LEU A 155 -4.04 9.69 -26.55
C LEU A 155 -4.94 9.83 -27.77
N GLN A 156 -5.71 8.80 -28.11
CA GLN A 156 -6.58 8.79 -29.28
C GLN A 156 -7.74 9.80 -29.13
N TYR A 157 -8.44 9.76 -27.99
CA TYR A 157 -9.70 10.49 -27.80
C TYR A 157 -9.53 11.81 -27.03
N ALA A 158 -8.59 11.89 -26.08
CA ALA A 158 -8.40 13.06 -25.21
C ALA A 158 -7.08 13.80 -25.43
N LYS A 159 -6.17 13.25 -26.26
CA LYS A 159 -4.82 13.77 -26.60
C LYS A 159 -3.80 13.76 -25.46
N THR A 160 -4.24 13.94 -24.21
CA THR A 160 -3.39 13.92 -23.02
C THR A 160 -4.16 13.38 -21.83
N GLY A 161 -3.44 12.82 -20.87
CA GLY A 161 -3.99 12.37 -19.61
C GLY A 161 -2.91 11.88 -18.66
N THR A 162 -3.33 11.19 -17.61
CA THR A 162 -2.46 10.61 -16.61
C THR A 162 -2.73 9.13 -16.45
N LEU A 163 -1.67 8.38 -16.13
CA LEU A 163 -1.76 6.99 -15.75
C LEU A 163 -0.97 6.77 -14.46
N GLU A 164 -1.66 6.19 -13.48
CA GLU A 164 -1.13 5.89 -12.16
C GLU A 164 -1.12 4.38 -11.95
N VAL A 165 -0.01 3.85 -11.44
CA VAL A 165 0.12 2.45 -11.06
C VAL A 165 0.50 2.35 -9.59
N THR A 166 -0.24 1.52 -8.87
CA THR A 166 -0.22 1.43 -7.42
C THR A 166 -0.12 -0.04 -7.00
N VAL A 167 0.87 -0.40 -6.17
CA VAL A 167 1.12 -1.80 -5.74
C VAL A 167 0.85 -2.01 -4.25
N THR A 168 -0.29 -2.57 -3.89
CA THR A 168 -0.60 -2.88 -2.49
C THR A 168 -0.15 -4.29 -2.15
N MET A 169 0.53 -4.49 -1.01
CA MET A 169 0.97 -5.83 -0.57
C MET A 169 0.02 -6.49 0.45
N ALA A 170 -0.73 -5.70 1.22
CA ALA A 170 -1.64 -6.18 2.26
C ALA A 170 -2.99 -5.43 2.23
N PRO A 171 -4.12 -6.07 2.56
CA PRO A 171 -4.27 -7.44 3.09
C PRO A 171 -4.10 -8.54 2.02
N ARG A 172 -4.20 -8.19 0.74
CA ARG A 172 -3.91 -9.08 -0.39
C ARG A 172 -3.05 -8.32 -1.41
N PRO A 173 -1.97 -8.90 -1.95
CA PRO A 173 -1.20 -8.25 -2.99
C PRO A 173 -2.06 -7.92 -4.20
N SER A 174 -2.02 -6.66 -4.64
CA SER A 174 -2.81 -6.16 -5.75
C SER A 174 -2.08 -5.06 -6.50
N ILE A 175 -2.32 -4.96 -7.80
CA ILE A 175 -1.91 -3.83 -8.62
C ILE A 175 -3.15 -3.09 -9.12
N ARG A 176 -3.21 -1.79 -8.82
CA ARG A 176 -4.28 -0.88 -9.23
C ARG A 176 -3.73 0.08 -10.27
N ILE A 177 -4.50 0.24 -11.35
CA ILE A 177 -4.22 1.16 -12.45
C ILE A 177 -5.34 2.20 -12.46
N VAL A 178 -4.97 3.48 -12.50
CA VAL A 178 -5.91 4.58 -12.75
C VAL A 178 -5.47 5.31 -14.00
N ALA A 179 -6.36 5.36 -14.99
CA ALA A 179 -6.14 6.13 -16.21
C ALA A 179 -7.16 7.27 -16.23
N SER A 180 -6.72 8.52 -16.35
CA SER A 180 -7.60 9.69 -16.31
C SER A 180 -7.28 10.68 -17.42
N ASP A 181 -8.33 11.25 -18.01
CA ASP A 181 -8.23 12.32 -19.01
C ASP A 181 -9.31 13.38 -18.82
N HIS A 182 -9.16 14.50 -19.52
CA HIS A 182 -10.12 15.61 -19.58
C HIS A 182 -10.69 15.76 -21.01
N GLY A 183 -10.86 14.64 -21.71
CA GLY A 183 -11.40 14.59 -23.06
C GLY A 183 -12.93 14.73 -23.11
N PRO A 184 -13.55 14.42 -24.25
CA PRO A 184 -15.00 14.55 -24.46
C PRO A 184 -15.86 13.55 -23.66
N GLY A 185 -15.23 12.57 -22.99
CA GLY A 185 -15.93 11.48 -22.31
C GLY A 185 -16.50 10.42 -23.26
N ILE A 186 -17.27 9.46 -22.70
CA ILE A 186 -17.85 8.32 -23.43
C ILE A 186 -19.38 8.37 -23.32
N GLN A 187 -20.06 8.76 -24.41
CA GLN A 187 -21.51 8.93 -24.42
C GLN A 187 -22.32 7.61 -24.32
N ASN A 188 -21.78 6.49 -24.80
CA ASN A 188 -22.48 5.19 -24.88
C ASN A 188 -21.77 4.08 -24.08
N LEU A 189 -21.30 4.40 -22.87
CA LEU A 189 -20.48 3.48 -22.06
C LEU A 189 -21.13 2.11 -21.84
N GLU A 190 -22.41 2.07 -21.47
CA GLU A 190 -23.11 0.80 -21.21
C GLU A 190 -23.13 -0.11 -22.45
N GLN A 191 -23.41 0.45 -23.63
CA GLN A 191 -23.43 -0.33 -24.88
C GLN A 191 -22.04 -0.87 -25.23
N ILE A 192 -20.99 -0.10 -24.95
CA ILE A 192 -19.60 -0.53 -25.13
C ILE A 192 -19.30 -1.68 -24.18
N LEU A 193 -19.63 -1.55 -22.89
CA LEU A 193 -19.37 -2.59 -21.87
C LEU A 193 -20.18 -3.88 -22.10
N LEU A 194 -21.34 -3.79 -22.75
CA LEU A 194 -22.13 -4.94 -23.22
C LEU A 194 -21.51 -5.65 -24.44
N GLY A 195 -20.38 -5.16 -24.98
CA GLY A 195 -19.68 -5.78 -26.11
C GLY A 195 -20.34 -5.52 -27.47
N LYS A 196 -21.32 -4.60 -27.54
CA LYS A 196 -22.01 -4.24 -28.79
C LYS A 196 -21.20 -3.28 -29.66
N TYR A 197 -20.03 -2.84 -29.19
CA TYR A 197 -19.14 -1.92 -29.89
C TYR A 197 -17.76 -2.55 -30.12
N ARG A 198 -17.28 -2.52 -31.36
CA ARG A 198 -15.89 -2.89 -31.72
C ARG A 198 -15.10 -1.62 -32.02
N SER A 199 -13.97 -1.43 -31.36
CA SER A 199 -13.12 -0.27 -31.63
C SER A 199 -12.51 -0.37 -33.04
N ARG A 200 -12.35 0.79 -33.70
CA ARG A 200 -11.89 0.90 -35.09
C ARG A 200 -10.37 0.70 -35.29
N THR A 201 -9.59 0.54 -34.22
CA THR A 201 -8.11 0.66 -34.24
C THR A 201 -7.30 -0.61 -33.97
N GLY A 202 -7.89 -1.81 -34.11
CA GLY A 202 -7.14 -2.95 -34.68
C GLY A 202 -6.29 -3.88 -33.78
N MET A 203 -6.36 -3.80 -32.44
CA MET A 203 -5.78 -4.85 -31.56
C MET A 203 -6.80 -5.61 -30.70
N GLY A 204 -8.09 -5.30 -30.83
CA GLY A 204 -9.18 -6.25 -30.52
C GLY A 204 -9.58 -6.44 -29.05
N LEU A 205 -8.99 -5.73 -28.09
CA LEU A 205 -9.43 -5.79 -26.69
C LEU A 205 -10.31 -4.59 -26.31
N GLY A 206 -9.82 -3.35 -26.48
CA GLY A 206 -10.56 -2.16 -26.05
C GLY A 206 -10.97 -2.21 -24.58
N LEU A 207 -11.89 -1.34 -24.14
CA LEU A 207 -12.33 -1.31 -22.73
C LEU A 207 -12.90 -2.65 -22.24
N VAL A 208 -13.62 -3.38 -23.09
CA VAL A 208 -14.20 -4.69 -22.76
C VAL A 208 -13.12 -5.74 -22.54
N GLY A 209 -12.12 -5.77 -23.41
CA GLY A 209 -10.99 -6.67 -23.28
C GLY A 209 -10.15 -6.34 -22.06
N SER A 210 -9.90 -5.06 -21.79
CA SER A 210 -9.24 -4.62 -20.56
C SER A 210 -9.99 -5.10 -19.31
N LYS A 211 -11.32 -4.96 -19.29
CA LYS A 211 -12.17 -5.47 -18.20
C LYS A 211 -12.03 -6.98 -17.99
N ARG A 212 -11.90 -7.78 -19.05
CA ARG A 212 -11.75 -9.25 -18.95
C ARG A 212 -10.41 -9.71 -18.39
N LEU A 213 -9.38 -8.89 -18.48
CA LEU A 213 -8.04 -9.21 -18.00
C LEU A 213 -7.83 -8.89 -16.51
N MET A 214 -8.74 -8.12 -15.92
CA MET A 214 -8.64 -7.57 -14.57
C MET A 214 -9.73 -8.16 -13.68
N ASP A 215 -9.50 -8.16 -12.36
CA ASP A 215 -10.45 -8.73 -11.40
C ASP A 215 -11.51 -7.70 -10.98
N SER A 216 -11.17 -6.41 -11.00
CA SER A 216 -12.10 -5.29 -10.85
C SER A 216 -11.86 -4.23 -11.92
N PHE A 217 -12.93 -3.62 -12.41
CA PHE A 217 -12.89 -2.62 -13.47
C PHE A 217 -14.07 -1.65 -13.36
N GLU A 218 -13.77 -0.38 -13.16
CA GLU A 218 -14.71 0.72 -13.03
C GLU A 218 -14.40 1.80 -14.07
N VAL A 219 -15.43 2.39 -14.65
CA VAL A 219 -15.30 3.51 -15.58
C VAL A 219 -16.23 4.63 -15.12
N ARG A 220 -15.66 5.81 -14.89
CA ARG A 220 -16.37 7.06 -14.61
C ARG A 220 -16.16 7.97 -15.79
N THR A 221 -17.25 8.47 -16.37
CA THR A 221 -17.17 9.36 -17.53
C THR A 221 -18.41 10.21 -17.60
N ALA A 222 -18.25 11.44 -18.07
CA ALA A 222 -19.35 12.34 -18.37
C ALA A 222 -19.00 13.15 -19.63
N PRO A 223 -20.00 13.54 -20.45
CA PRO A 223 -19.78 14.39 -21.61
C PRO A 223 -18.99 15.64 -21.23
N ASP A 224 -17.92 15.94 -21.96
CA ASP A 224 -17.04 17.11 -21.76
C ASP A 224 -16.35 17.23 -20.39
N HIS A 225 -16.38 16.15 -19.59
CA HIS A 225 -15.73 16.06 -18.27
C HIS A 225 -14.64 14.98 -18.22
N GLY A 226 -14.35 14.33 -19.36
CA GLY A 226 -13.32 13.31 -19.47
C GLY A 226 -13.74 11.92 -19.02
N THR A 227 -12.73 11.07 -18.84
CA THR A 227 -12.88 9.68 -18.45
C THR A 227 -11.85 9.31 -17.38
N THR A 228 -12.29 8.60 -16.34
CA THR A 228 -11.43 7.92 -15.39
C THR A 228 -11.74 6.44 -15.39
N VAL A 229 -10.73 5.61 -15.65
CA VAL A 229 -10.82 4.16 -15.57
C VAL A 229 -9.98 3.67 -14.40
N ILE A 230 -10.57 2.83 -13.55
CA ILE A 230 -9.90 2.20 -12.42
C ILE A 230 -9.94 0.69 -12.65
N ALA A 231 -8.77 0.05 -12.68
CA ALA A 231 -8.65 -1.39 -12.86
C ALA A 231 -7.78 -1.99 -11.77
N VAL A 232 -8.18 -3.13 -11.21
CA VAL A 232 -7.43 -3.82 -10.14
C VAL A 232 -7.22 -5.28 -10.51
N LYS A 233 -5.98 -5.74 -10.34
CA LYS A 233 -5.59 -7.15 -10.44
C LYS A 233 -5.07 -7.60 -9.09
N TYR A 234 -5.56 -8.75 -8.61
CA TYR A 234 -5.07 -9.39 -7.40
C TYR A 234 -4.10 -10.50 -7.74
N ARG A 235 -3.10 -10.70 -6.88
CA ARG A 235 -2.26 -11.89 -6.91
C ARG A 235 -3.00 -13.10 -6.34
#